data_AF-A0AA40D0B6-F1
#
_entry.id   AF-A0AA40D0B6-F1
#
_cell.length_a   1.000
_cell.length_b   1.000
_cell.length_c   1.000
_cell.angle_alpha   90.00
_cell.angle_beta   90.00
_cell.angle_gamma   90.00
#
_symmetry.space_group_name_H-M   'P 1'
#
loop_
_entity.id
_entity.type
_entity.pdbx_description
1 polymer ?
#
loop_
_entity_poly.entity_id
_entity_poly.type
_entity_poly.pdbx_seq_one_letter_code
_entity_poly.pdbx_strand_id
1 'polypeptide(L)'
;MDAQAATRRGPPRTCLADDLAFYMTTHSNLVDGISSPDDVAFFAKKIIASHSTQAFDYVRRNLREVQRFMRGPSNSDLTKSDLSAVESNWVDMQFIERRLDKARMELEDILLQTCSSLDPPDPSTITSWKDVSADFRLLYHRLIYLQQSAERINASITGLASIVGNRQAFREQQLSLHAAEKSRGLTFIGLVFIPLAFVSYIFSMSEPYGPGGEQFWLYFAISVPMGLMVMAAYYMFDLGFQADGSGWSFPRIMELWTRATHRQGQPSSNSRQLDKEGYGIHIG
;
A
#
# COMPACT_ATOMS: atom_id res chain seq x y z
N MET A 1 24.24 45.25 49.53
CA MET A 1 23.48 44.74 48.37
C MET A 1 24.29 43.59 47.83
N ASP A 2 23.96 42.36 48.21
CA ASP A 2 24.35 41.13 47.52
C ASP A 2 23.65 39.92 48.16
N ALA A 3 23.22 39.00 47.30
CA ALA A 3 22.96 37.57 47.56
C ALA A 3 21.78 37.16 48.46
N GLN A 4 20.54 37.28 47.97
CA GLN A 4 19.43 36.38 48.35
C GLN A 4 18.55 35.99 47.14
N ALA A 5 19.18 35.57 46.04
CA ALA A 5 18.51 34.67 45.09
C ALA A 5 18.59 33.26 45.68
N ALA A 6 17.82 32.99 46.74
CA ALA A 6 17.66 31.66 47.27
C ALA A 6 17.05 30.79 46.16
N THR A 7 17.85 29.88 45.64
CA THR A 7 17.43 28.79 44.77
C THR A 7 16.35 27.99 45.49
N ARG A 8 15.08 28.38 45.30
CA ARG A 8 13.94 27.59 45.75
C ARG A 8 14.06 26.23 45.08
N ARG A 9 14.47 25.22 45.85
CA ARG A 9 14.50 23.82 45.39
C ARG A 9 13.07 23.48 44.93
N GLY A 10 12.95 22.98 43.71
CA GLY A 10 11.68 22.46 43.20
C GLY A 10 11.22 21.23 43.99
N PRO A 11 10.01 20.73 43.72
CA PRO A 11 9.52 19.52 44.35
C PRO A 11 10.47 18.33 44.08
N PRO A 12 10.49 17.31 44.97
CA PRO A 12 11.39 16.18 44.88
C PRO A 12 11.15 15.29 43.64
N ARG A 13 9.94 15.29 43.05
CA ARG A 13 9.55 14.52 41.85
C ARG A 13 9.79 13.01 41.95
N THR A 14 9.84 12.49 43.18
CA THR A 14 10.00 11.07 43.50
C THR A 14 8.67 10.34 43.43
N CYS A 15 7.61 10.94 43.99
CA CYS A 15 6.25 10.45 43.86
C CYS A 15 5.23 11.59 43.96
N LEU A 16 3.99 11.35 43.49
CA LEU A 16 2.91 12.35 43.52
C LEU A 16 2.60 12.83 44.96
N ALA A 17 2.66 11.93 45.94
CA ALA A 17 2.36 12.26 47.33
C ALA A 17 3.41 13.23 47.92
N ASP A 18 4.69 13.02 47.61
CA ASP A 18 5.77 13.91 48.06
C ASP A 18 5.65 15.30 47.41
N ASP A 19 5.31 15.33 46.12
CA ASP A 19 5.10 16.58 45.39
C ASP A 19 3.90 17.34 45.94
N LEU A 20 2.79 16.65 46.23
CA LEU A 20 1.63 17.24 46.90
C LEU A 20 1.98 17.79 48.28
N ALA A 21 2.69 17.03 49.11
CA ALA A 21 3.13 17.48 50.43
C ALA A 21 4.02 18.73 50.32
N PHE A 22 4.91 18.78 49.33
CA PHE A 22 5.74 19.95 49.05
C PHE A 22 4.91 21.18 48.65
N TYR A 23 3.96 21.03 47.73
CA TYR A 23 3.11 22.14 47.30
C TYR A 23 2.17 22.61 48.42
N MET A 24 1.60 21.72 49.20
CA MET A 24 0.75 22.09 50.34
C MET A 24 1.52 22.80 51.44
N THR A 25 2.75 22.38 51.75
CA THR A 25 3.55 23.01 52.81
C THR A 25 4.16 24.35 52.38
N THR A 26 4.55 24.47 51.11
CA THR A 26 5.29 25.64 50.60
C THR A 26 4.39 26.69 49.96
N HIS A 27 3.25 26.27 49.40
CA HIS A 27 2.38 27.08 48.54
C HIS A 27 0.91 27.09 49.01
N SER A 28 0.62 26.71 50.26
CA SER A 28 -0.75 26.75 50.82
C SER A 28 -1.40 28.13 50.74
N ASN A 29 -0.60 29.20 50.76
CA ASN A 29 -1.07 30.58 50.63
C ASN A 29 -1.69 30.93 49.27
N LEU A 30 -1.51 30.09 48.24
CA LEU A 30 -2.10 30.29 46.92
C LEU A 30 -3.55 29.77 46.81
N VAL A 31 -3.99 28.97 47.78
CA VAL A 31 -5.36 28.44 47.87
C VAL A 31 -6.09 29.23 48.96
N ASP A 32 -7.30 29.70 48.68
CA ASP A 32 -8.04 30.61 49.55
C ASP A 32 -8.66 29.86 50.74
N GLY A 33 -7.81 29.42 51.68
CA GLY A 33 -8.22 28.62 52.84
C GLY A 33 -8.68 27.20 52.46
N ILE A 34 -8.27 26.19 53.22
CA ILE A 34 -8.71 24.80 52.97
C ILE A 34 -10.07 24.62 53.63
N SER A 35 -11.15 24.92 52.91
CA SER A 35 -12.52 24.79 53.42
C SER A 35 -13.26 23.62 52.77
N SER A 36 -12.86 23.24 51.55
CA SER A 36 -13.43 22.13 50.79
C SER A 36 -12.37 21.07 50.48
N PRO A 37 -12.72 19.77 50.41
CA PRO A 37 -11.82 18.73 49.89
C PRO A 37 -11.35 19.01 48.45
N ASP A 38 -12.10 19.80 47.66
CA ASP A 38 -11.67 20.23 46.32
C ASP A 38 -10.45 21.16 46.32
N ASP A 39 -10.24 21.91 47.39
CA ASP A 39 -9.10 22.83 47.56
C ASP A 39 -7.79 22.06 47.72
N VAL A 40 -7.87 20.87 48.35
CA VAL A 40 -6.74 19.94 48.46
C VAL A 40 -6.47 19.24 47.12
N ALA A 41 -7.55 18.90 46.39
CA ALA A 41 -7.45 18.33 45.06
C ALA A 41 -6.95 19.32 44.00
N PHE A 42 -7.00 20.63 44.25
CA PHE A 42 -6.55 21.67 43.33
C PHE A 42 -5.11 21.46 42.82
N PHE A 43 -4.15 21.29 43.74
CA PHE A 43 -2.76 21.07 43.36
C PHE A 43 -2.59 19.74 42.60
N ALA A 44 -3.30 18.68 43.01
CA ALA A 44 -3.27 17.40 42.30
C ALA A 44 -3.77 17.54 40.86
N LYS A 45 -4.92 18.21 40.67
CA LYS A 45 -5.50 18.49 39.35
C LYS A 45 -4.53 19.30 38.47
N LYS A 46 -3.86 20.33 39.02
CA LYS A 46 -2.85 21.12 38.29
C LYS A 46 -1.59 20.32 37.94
N ILE A 47 -1.11 19.46 38.84
CA ILE A 47 0.04 18.57 38.57
C ILE A 47 -0.32 17.61 37.44
N ILE A 48 -1.51 17.00 37.49
CA ILE A 48 -2.01 16.10 36.44
C ILE A 48 -2.13 16.85 35.11
N ALA A 49 -2.73 18.05 35.09
CA ALA A 49 -2.84 18.85 33.88
C ALA A 49 -1.45 19.19 33.28
N SER A 50 -0.47 19.51 34.12
CA SER A 50 0.91 19.76 33.70
C SER A 50 1.55 18.51 33.10
N HIS A 51 1.39 17.36 33.73
CA HIS A 51 1.92 16.09 33.24
C HIS A 51 1.27 15.68 31.90
N SER A 52 -0.05 15.82 31.77
CA SER A 52 -0.78 15.58 30.52
C SER A 52 -0.31 16.50 29.40
N THR A 53 -0.02 17.78 29.72
CA THR A 53 0.58 18.71 28.76
C THR A 53 1.91 18.20 28.23
N GLN A 54 2.80 17.73 29.12
CA GLN A 54 4.09 17.17 28.74
C GLN A 54 3.95 15.91 27.89
N ALA A 55 3.01 15.02 28.24
CA ALA A 55 2.72 13.82 27.46
C ALA A 55 2.22 14.17 26.05
N PHE A 56 1.33 15.13 25.91
CA PHE A 56 0.86 15.61 24.59
C PHE A 56 1.97 16.29 23.80
N ASP A 57 2.89 16.99 24.46
CA ASP A 57 4.09 17.55 23.83
C ASP A 57 5.08 16.48 23.34
N TYR A 58 5.17 15.36 24.04
CA TYR A 58 5.93 14.19 23.58
C TYR A 58 5.29 13.57 22.34
N VAL A 59 3.97 13.30 22.37
CA VAL A 59 3.25 12.76 21.21
C VAL A 59 3.36 13.69 19.99
N ARG A 60 3.21 14.99 20.20
CA ARG A 60 3.38 16.00 19.14
C ARG A 60 4.77 15.96 18.51
N ARG A 61 5.83 15.73 19.31
CA ARG A 61 7.19 15.57 18.80
C ARG A 61 7.33 14.31 17.96
N ASN A 62 6.78 13.18 18.42
CA ASN A 62 6.80 11.93 17.65
C ASN A 62 6.07 12.06 16.31
N LEU A 63 4.89 12.70 16.29
CA LEU A 63 4.16 12.97 15.05
C LEU A 63 5.00 13.79 14.07
N ARG A 64 5.77 14.77 14.56
CA ARG A 64 6.68 15.57 13.71
C ARG A 64 7.84 14.74 13.18
N GLU A 65 8.37 13.80 13.93
CA GLU A 65 9.43 12.89 13.43
C GLU A 65 8.90 11.98 12.32
N VAL A 66 7.71 11.39 12.49
CA VAL A 66 7.05 10.59 11.43
C VAL A 66 6.77 11.46 10.19
N GLN A 67 6.33 12.70 10.38
CA GLN A 67 6.13 13.63 9.28
C GLN A 67 7.44 14.03 8.57
N ARG A 68 8.56 14.12 9.29
CA ARG A 68 9.89 14.34 8.68
C ARG A 68 10.33 13.14 7.85
N PHE A 69 10.11 11.92 8.35
CA PHE A 69 10.37 10.70 7.59
C PHE A 69 9.62 10.72 6.25
N MET A 70 8.32 11.03 6.26
CA MET A 70 7.51 11.12 5.04
C MET A 70 7.94 12.24 4.09
N ARG A 71 8.43 13.37 4.61
CA ARG A 71 8.95 14.47 3.76
C ARG A 71 10.22 14.09 3.02
N GLY A 72 10.96 13.09 3.50
CA GLY A 72 12.21 12.62 2.92
C GLY A 72 13.34 13.67 2.97
N PRO A 73 14.60 13.25 2.75
CA PRO A 73 15.68 14.19 2.48
C PRO A 73 15.44 14.83 1.12
N SER A 74 15.56 16.16 1.06
CA SER A 74 15.20 17.04 -0.06
C SER A 74 15.70 16.64 -1.46
N ASN A 75 16.59 15.66 -1.65
CA ASN A 75 17.24 15.41 -2.94
C ASN A 75 17.57 13.94 -3.30
N SER A 76 17.21 12.91 -2.53
CA SER A 76 17.41 11.51 -2.97
C SER A 76 16.64 10.49 -2.14
N ASP A 77 16.20 9.42 -2.78
CA ASP A 77 15.94 8.12 -2.16
C ASP A 77 14.56 7.79 -1.55
N LEU A 78 13.46 8.33 -2.09
CA LEU A 78 12.19 7.55 -2.10
C LEU A 78 12.37 6.17 -2.77
N THR A 79 13.42 6.00 -3.57
CA THR A 79 13.84 4.77 -4.24
C THR A 79 14.47 3.74 -3.31
N LYS A 80 15.07 4.15 -2.18
CA LYS A 80 15.68 3.27 -1.17
C LYS A 80 14.88 3.19 0.13
N SER A 81 13.75 3.90 0.23
CA SER A 81 12.80 3.68 1.32
C SER A 81 12.33 2.22 1.25
N ASP A 82 12.90 1.40 2.12
CA ASP A 82 12.52 0.01 2.26
C ASP A 82 11.07 -0.08 2.74
N LEU A 83 10.31 -1.04 2.20
CA LEU A 83 8.93 -1.28 2.60
C LEU A 83 8.85 -1.52 4.11
N SER A 84 9.87 -2.17 4.68
CA SER A 84 10.01 -2.41 6.12
C SER A 84 10.03 -1.13 6.96
N ALA A 85 10.66 -0.06 6.46
CA ALA A 85 10.73 1.23 7.17
C ALA A 85 9.38 1.95 7.13
N VAL A 86 8.65 1.85 6.02
CA VAL A 86 7.28 2.37 5.91
C VAL A 86 6.34 1.59 6.84
N GLU A 87 6.46 0.27 6.86
CA GLU A 87 5.67 -0.62 7.73
C GLU A 87 5.93 -0.31 9.22
N SER A 88 7.19 -0.17 9.63
CA SER A 88 7.54 0.19 11.01
C SER A 88 6.91 1.52 11.44
N ASN A 89 7.05 2.56 10.60
CA ASN A 89 6.45 3.87 10.90
C ASN A 89 4.93 3.81 10.92
N TRP A 90 4.32 2.97 10.09
CA TRP A 90 2.87 2.75 10.11
C TRP A 90 2.41 2.09 11.41
N VAL A 91 3.12 1.07 11.90
CA VAL A 91 2.81 0.42 13.19
C VAL A 91 2.93 1.42 14.35
N ASP A 92 4.00 2.21 14.38
CA ASP A 92 4.18 3.27 15.38
C ASP A 92 3.05 4.29 15.35
N MET A 93 2.59 4.63 14.14
CA MET A 93 1.46 5.53 13.95
C MET A 93 0.16 4.95 14.50
N GLN A 94 -0.12 3.66 14.25
CA GLN A 94 -1.28 2.96 14.81
C GLN A 94 -1.24 2.93 16.35
N PHE A 95 -0.05 2.80 16.93
CA PHE A 95 0.11 2.86 18.38
C PHE A 95 -0.19 4.26 18.94
N ILE A 96 0.24 5.33 18.25
CA ILE A 96 -0.07 6.70 18.64
C ILE A 96 -1.57 6.97 18.59
N GLU A 97 -2.25 6.57 17.52
CA GLU A 97 -3.71 6.71 17.37
C GLU A 97 -4.46 6.07 18.55
N ARG A 98 -4.17 4.80 18.85
CA ARG A 98 -4.80 4.08 19.99
C ARG A 98 -4.56 4.79 21.33
N ARG A 99 -3.39 5.37 21.52
CA ARG A 99 -3.06 6.13 22.74
C ARG A 99 -3.82 7.46 22.81
N LEU A 100 -3.99 8.14 21.68
CA LEU A 100 -4.77 9.37 21.61
C LEU A 100 -6.25 9.10 21.89
N ASP A 101 -6.81 8.02 21.34
CA ASP A 101 -8.19 7.61 21.60
C ASP A 101 -8.43 7.27 23.07
N LYS A 102 -7.51 6.51 23.68
CA LYS A 102 -7.59 6.22 25.11
C LYS A 102 -7.51 7.51 25.94
N ALA A 103 -6.56 8.40 25.64
CA ALA A 103 -6.43 9.67 26.34
C ALA A 103 -7.67 10.57 26.16
N ARG A 104 -8.36 10.44 25.03
CA ARG A 104 -9.61 11.16 24.76
C ARG A 104 -10.72 10.67 25.67
N MET A 105 -10.92 9.36 25.74
CA MET A 105 -11.93 8.76 26.62
C MET A 105 -11.67 9.13 28.09
N GLU A 106 -10.41 9.09 28.52
CA GLU A 106 -10.03 9.46 29.89
C GLU A 106 -10.31 10.95 30.18
N LEU A 107 -9.99 11.86 29.24
CA LEU A 107 -10.28 13.28 29.42
C LEU A 107 -11.78 13.60 29.34
N GLU A 108 -12.53 12.92 28.47
CA GLU A 108 -13.99 13.06 28.41
C GLU A 108 -14.64 12.62 29.72
N ASP A 109 -14.22 11.49 30.30
CA ASP A 109 -14.71 11.02 31.60
C ASP A 109 -14.37 12.01 32.73
N ILE A 110 -13.14 12.52 32.78
CA ILE A 110 -12.73 13.55 33.77
C ILE A 110 -13.57 14.83 33.63
N LEU A 111 -13.82 15.28 32.40
CA LEU A 111 -14.62 16.48 32.15
C LEU A 111 -16.09 16.29 32.53
N LEU A 112 -16.65 15.10 32.27
CA LEU A 112 -18.00 14.73 32.68
C LEU A 112 -18.13 14.66 34.21
N GLN A 113 -17.16 14.03 34.90
CA GLN A 113 -17.11 13.97 36.36
C GLN A 113 -16.98 15.37 36.99
N THR A 114 -16.29 16.28 36.31
CA THR A 114 -16.12 17.68 36.76
C THR A 114 -17.26 18.60 36.29
N CYS A 115 -18.33 18.05 35.68
CA CYS A 115 -19.48 18.79 35.12
C CYS A 115 -19.07 19.98 34.24
N SER A 116 -17.95 19.86 33.51
CA SER A 116 -17.41 20.94 32.68
C SER A 116 -17.88 20.77 31.23
N SER A 117 -18.26 21.86 30.55
CA SER A 117 -18.62 21.79 29.13
C SER A 117 -17.44 21.30 28.28
N LEU A 118 -17.72 20.58 27.19
CA LEU A 118 -16.73 20.16 26.19
C LEU A 118 -16.37 21.28 25.21
N ASP A 119 -17.10 22.40 25.25
CA ASP A 119 -16.87 23.54 24.37
C ASP A 119 -15.49 24.17 24.58
N PRO A 120 -14.89 24.76 23.52
CA PRO A 120 -13.61 25.44 23.64
C PRO A 120 -13.71 26.57 24.68
N PRO A 121 -12.72 26.70 25.58
CA PRO A 121 -12.76 27.73 26.59
C PRO A 121 -12.58 29.09 25.89
N ASP A 122 -13.52 30.01 26.12
CA ASP A 122 -13.41 31.37 25.61
C ASP A 122 -12.25 32.07 26.35
N PRO A 123 -11.20 32.54 25.64
CA PRO A 123 -10.05 33.18 26.27
C PRO A 123 -10.42 34.41 27.12
N SER A 124 -11.56 35.05 26.85
CA SER A 124 -12.05 36.18 27.64
C SER A 124 -12.63 35.79 29.00
N THR A 125 -13.02 34.52 29.17
CA THR A 125 -13.61 33.97 30.41
C THR A 125 -12.54 33.47 31.38
N ILE A 126 -11.32 33.24 30.91
CA ILE A 126 -10.19 32.77 31.71
C ILE A 126 -9.60 33.96 32.48
N THR A 127 -10.17 34.23 33.65
CA THR A 127 -9.76 35.37 34.49
C THR A 127 -8.71 35.02 35.54
N SER A 128 -8.48 33.73 35.80
CA SER A 128 -7.56 33.28 36.84
C SER A 128 -6.85 31.99 36.47
N TRP A 129 -5.55 31.90 36.82
CA TRP A 129 -4.77 30.67 36.73
C TRP A 129 -5.35 29.54 37.62
N LYS A 130 -6.25 29.87 38.56
CA LYS A 130 -6.95 28.90 39.41
C LYS A 130 -8.07 28.16 38.68
N ASP A 131 -8.46 28.56 37.47
CA ASP A 131 -9.47 27.82 36.71
C ASP A 131 -8.87 26.49 36.20
N VAL A 132 -9.21 25.39 36.87
CA VAL A 132 -8.76 24.04 36.51
C VAL A 132 -9.60 23.48 35.35
N SER A 133 -10.89 23.83 35.29
CA SER A 133 -11.80 23.37 34.23
C SER A 133 -11.41 23.97 32.88
N ALA A 134 -10.93 25.21 32.83
CA ALA A 134 -10.34 25.79 31.62
C ALA A 134 -9.10 25.01 31.13
N ASP A 135 -8.21 24.56 32.03
CA ASP A 135 -7.01 23.80 31.65
C ASP A 135 -7.37 22.46 31.02
N PHE A 136 -8.29 21.70 31.62
CA PHE A 136 -8.72 20.41 31.08
C PHE A 136 -9.49 20.56 29.76
N ARG A 137 -10.30 21.61 29.61
CA ARG A 137 -10.94 21.93 28.31
C ARG A 137 -9.89 22.24 27.26
N LEU A 138 -8.90 23.07 27.57
CA LEU A 138 -7.81 23.38 26.63
C LEU A 138 -7.02 22.12 26.25
N LEU A 139 -6.75 21.24 27.21
CA LEU A 139 -6.09 19.95 26.97
C LEU A 139 -6.91 19.06 26.04
N TYR A 140 -8.22 18.99 26.22
CA TYR A 140 -9.13 18.24 25.37
C TYR A 140 -9.10 18.75 23.91
N HIS A 141 -9.20 20.07 23.71
CA HIS A 141 -9.11 20.67 22.37
C HIS A 141 -7.75 20.44 21.71
N ARG A 142 -6.67 20.52 22.51
CA ARG A 142 -5.33 20.20 22.03
C ARG A 142 -5.20 18.74 21.62
N LEU A 143 -5.86 17.82 22.34
CA LEU A 143 -5.89 16.41 21.99
C LEU A 143 -6.62 16.15 20.67
N ILE A 144 -7.78 16.78 20.46
CA ILE A 144 -8.51 16.69 19.18
C ILE A 144 -7.63 17.17 18.02
N TYR A 145 -6.91 18.27 18.20
CA TYR A 145 -5.97 18.74 17.18
C TYR A 145 -4.87 17.71 16.88
N LEU A 146 -4.34 17.04 17.91
CA LEU A 146 -3.34 15.99 17.73
C LEU A 146 -3.94 14.76 17.02
N GLN A 147 -5.17 14.35 17.34
CA GLN A 147 -5.88 13.28 16.62
C GLN A 147 -6.06 13.62 15.15
N GLN A 148 -6.58 14.81 14.83
CA GLN A 148 -6.73 15.24 13.43
C GLN A 148 -5.39 15.31 12.69
N SER A 149 -4.32 15.73 13.37
CA SER A 149 -2.97 15.72 12.78
C SER A 149 -2.49 14.28 12.55
N ALA A 150 -2.84 13.37 13.45
CA ALA A 150 -2.48 11.97 13.35
C ALA A 150 -3.21 11.31 12.17
N GLU A 151 -4.53 11.49 12.04
CA GLU A 151 -5.32 10.97 10.91
C GLU A 151 -4.77 11.42 9.55
N ARG A 152 -4.39 12.71 9.42
CA ARG A 152 -3.79 13.25 8.19
C ARG A 152 -2.44 12.60 7.88
N ILE A 153 -1.62 12.36 8.90
CA ILE A 153 -0.33 11.67 8.76
C ILE A 153 -0.56 10.21 8.36
N ASN A 154 -1.52 9.52 8.99
CA ASN A 154 -1.84 8.12 8.69
C ASN A 154 -2.33 7.94 7.24
N ALA A 155 -3.19 8.84 6.75
CA ALA A 155 -3.60 8.87 5.34
C ALA A 155 -2.39 9.04 4.40
N SER A 156 -1.44 9.89 4.79
CA SER A 156 -0.21 10.13 4.02
C SER A 156 0.72 8.92 4.02
N ILE A 157 0.93 8.25 5.16
CA ILE A 157 1.70 6.99 5.26
C ILE A 157 1.06 5.92 4.38
N THR A 158 -0.26 5.78 4.42
CA THR A 158 -1.00 4.81 3.60
C THR A 158 -0.78 5.06 2.10
N GLY A 159 -0.84 6.33 1.67
CA GLY A 159 -0.51 6.71 0.30
C GLY A 159 0.95 6.38 -0.07
N LEU A 160 1.91 6.63 0.83
CA LEU A 160 3.30 6.28 0.64
C LEU A 160 3.51 4.76 0.53
N ALA A 161 2.88 3.97 1.39
CA ALA A 161 2.92 2.52 1.35
C ALA A 161 2.41 1.97 0.02
N SER A 162 1.32 2.54 -0.52
CA SER A 162 0.81 2.19 -1.84
C SER A 162 1.83 2.47 -2.95
N ILE A 163 2.48 3.64 -2.92
CA ILE A 163 3.50 4.02 -3.91
C ILE A 163 4.72 3.08 -3.84
N VAL A 164 5.20 2.77 -2.63
CA VAL A 164 6.34 1.86 -2.44
C VAL A 164 5.99 0.45 -2.87
N GLY A 165 4.81 -0.07 -2.48
CA GLY A 165 4.32 -1.39 -2.88
C GLY A 165 4.16 -1.53 -4.39
N ASN A 166 3.53 -0.54 -5.05
CA ASN A 166 3.37 -0.54 -6.52
C ASN A 166 4.72 -0.51 -7.24
N ARG A 167 5.70 0.22 -6.70
CA ARG A 167 7.05 0.25 -7.26
C ARG A 167 7.79 -1.07 -7.09
N GLN A 168 7.66 -1.73 -5.95
CA GLN A 168 8.24 -3.05 -5.73
C GLN A 168 7.64 -4.06 -6.71
N ALA A 169 6.31 -4.11 -6.80
CA ALA A 169 5.61 -4.97 -7.75
C ALA A 169 6.03 -4.69 -9.21
N PHE A 170 6.18 -3.42 -9.59
CA PHE A 170 6.65 -3.05 -10.93
C PHE A 170 8.09 -3.51 -11.19
N ARG A 171 9.00 -3.39 -10.21
CA ARG A 171 10.37 -3.91 -10.34
C ARG A 171 10.39 -5.43 -10.48
N GLU A 172 9.64 -6.14 -9.65
CA GLU A 172 9.51 -7.60 -9.71
C GLU A 172 8.91 -8.05 -11.06
N GLN A 173 7.92 -7.31 -11.57
CA GLN A 173 7.36 -7.53 -12.90
C GLN A 173 8.38 -7.28 -14.02
N GLN A 174 9.18 -6.21 -13.95
CA GLN A 174 10.22 -5.98 -14.95
C GLN A 174 11.29 -7.08 -14.92
N LEU A 175 11.71 -7.51 -13.72
CA LEU A 175 12.65 -8.61 -13.56
C LEU A 175 12.10 -9.92 -14.14
N SER A 176 10.81 -10.21 -13.92
CA SER A 176 10.17 -11.41 -14.47
C SER A 176 9.99 -11.33 -15.99
N LEU A 177 9.66 -10.15 -16.53
CA LEU A 177 9.61 -9.91 -17.97
C LEU A 177 10.98 -10.14 -18.62
N HIS A 178 12.05 -9.57 -18.05
CA HIS A 178 13.41 -9.78 -18.57
C HIS A 178 13.86 -11.24 -18.46
N ALA A 179 13.46 -11.95 -17.41
CA ALA A 179 13.69 -13.39 -17.30
C ALA A 179 12.92 -14.17 -18.39
N ALA A 180 11.68 -13.79 -18.68
CA ALA A 180 10.87 -14.39 -19.73
C ALA A 180 11.40 -14.10 -21.14
N GLU A 181 11.88 -12.88 -21.41
CA GLU A 181 12.51 -12.51 -22.68
C GLU A 181 13.76 -13.34 -22.95
N LYS A 182 14.62 -13.54 -21.94
CA LYS A 182 15.79 -14.42 -22.06
C LYS A 182 15.39 -15.86 -22.39
N SER A 183 14.29 -16.35 -21.80
CA SER A 183 13.77 -17.69 -22.10
C SER A 183 13.28 -17.82 -23.55
N ARG A 184 12.62 -16.79 -24.11
CA ARG A 184 12.19 -16.79 -25.52
C ARG A 184 13.35 -16.97 -26.50
N GLY A 185 14.49 -16.32 -26.23
CA GLY A 185 15.69 -16.48 -27.06
C GLY A 185 16.22 -17.92 -27.06
N LEU A 186 16.17 -18.61 -25.92
CA LEU A 186 16.61 -20.01 -25.82
C LEU A 186 15.71 -20.96 -26.62
N THR A 187 14.39 -20.78 -26.55
CA THR A 187 13.43 -21.55 -27.35
C THR A 187 13.65 -21.35 -28.84
N PHE A 188 13.93 -20.11 -29.27
CA PHE A 188 14.24 -19.80 -30.67
C PHE A 188 15.48 -20.56 -31.16
N ILE A 189 16.55 -20.61 -30.35
CA ILE A 189 17.76 -21.38 -30.69
C ILE A 189 17.43 -22.88 -30.82
N GLY A 190 16.71 -23.45 -29.86
CA GLY A 190 16.30 -24.87 -29.92
C GLY A 190 15.47 -25.20 -31.17
N LEU A 191 14.54 -24.30 -31.54
CA LEU A 191 13.66 -24.47 -32.69
C LEU A 191 14.42 -24.53 -34.03
N VAL A 192 15.53 -23.79 -34.14
CA VAL A 192 16.37 -23.78 -35.35
C VAL A 192 17.33 -24.96 -35.39
N PHE A 193 17.99 -25.27 -34.26
CA PHE A 193 19.05 -26.29 -34.22
C PHE A 193 18.52 -27.72 -34.30
N ILE A 194 17.34 -28.03 -33.73
CA ILE A 194 16.81 -29.39 -33.70
C ILE A 194 16.52 -29.94 -35.12
N PRO A 195 15.78 -29.23 -36.00
CA PRO A 195 15.54 -29.71 -37.37
C PRO A 195 16.81 -29.79 -38.20
N LEU A 196 17.72 -28.81 -38.03
CA LEU A 196 19.02 -28.81 -38.72
C LEU A 196 19.88 -30.01 -38.33
N ALA A 197 19.94 -30.34 -37.03
CA ALA A 197 20.65 -31.51 -36.53
C ALA A 197 20.02 -32.81 -37.05
N PHE A 198 18.69 -32.89 -37.12
CA PHE A 198 17.99 -34.06 -37.65
C PHE A 198 18.28 -34.30 -39.14
N VAL A 199 18.20 -33.24 -39.95
CA VAL A 199 18.55 -33.30 -41.38
C VAL A 199 20.02 -33.66 -41.55
N SER A 200 20.92 -33.06 -40.76
CA SER A 200 22.34 -33.41 -40.76
C SER A 200 22.58 -34.88 -40.40
N TYR A 201 21.86 -35.44 -39.43
CA TYR A 201 21.95 -36.85 -39.05
C TYR A 201 21.52 -37.78 -40.20
N ILE A 202 20.37 -37.51 -40.83
CA ILE A 202 19.86 -38.32 -41.94
C ILE A 202 20.83 -38.31 -43.13
N PHE A 203 21.28 -37.13 -43.55
CA PHE A 203 22.17 -37.01 -44.71
C PHE A 203 23.62 -37.45 -44.42
N SER A 204 24.04 -37.45 -43.15
CA SER A 204 25.35 -37.97 -42.74
C SER A 204 25.45 -39.50 -42.82
N MET A 205 24.32 -40.23 -42.98
CA MET A 205 24.31 -41.70 -43.05
C MET A 205 24.25 -42.27 -44.47
N SER A 206 24.18 -41.45 -45.52
CA SER A 206 23.96 -41.91 -46.90
C SER A 206 25.03 -41.38 -47.87
N GLU A 207 25.86 -42.27 -48.41
CA GLU A 207 26.76 -42.00 -49.55
C GLU A 207 25.91 -42.01 -50.83
N PRO A 208 25.45 -40.84 -51.33
CA PRO A 208 26.25 -39.83 -52.05
C PRO A 208 26.07 -38.37 -51.54
N TYR A 209 25.46 -38.17 -50.37
CA TYR A 209 25.08 -36.84 -49.84
C TYR A 209 26.12 -36.22 -48.90
N GLY A 210 27.25 -36.90 -48.72
CA GLY A 210 28.35 -36.42 -47.88
C GLY A 210 29.03 -35.15 -48.42
N PRO A 211 29.80 -34.44 -47.58
CA PRO A 211 30.54 -33.25 -47.99
C PRO A 211 31.52 -33.59 -49.13
N GLY A 212 31.32 -32.97 -50.30
CA GLY A 212 32.09 -33.24 -51.52
C GLY A 212 31.42 -34.17 -52.55
N GLY A 213 30.22 -34.70 -52.25
CA GLY A 213 29.42 -35.47 -53.20
C GLY A 213 28.59 -34.61 -54.17
N GLU A 214 28.24 -35.16 -55.34
CA GLU A 214 27.48 -34.45 -56.39
C GLU A 214 26.12 -33.91 -55.90
N GLN A 215 25.53 -34.53 -54.87
CA GLN A 215 24.20 -34.19 -54.35
C GLN A 215 24.23 -33.44 -53.02
N PHE A 216 25.38 -32.91 -52.60
CA PHE A 216 25.51 -32.15 -51.34
C PHE A 216 24.57 -30.93 -51.26
N TRP A 217 24.23 -30.31 -52.38
CA TRP A 217 23.30 -29.18 -52.43
C TRP A 217 21.88 -29.53 -51.92
N LEU A 218 21.49 -30.80 -51.99
CA LEU A 218 20.18 -31.28 -51.52
C LEU A 218 20.01 -31.10 -50.01
N TYR A 219 21.11 -31.12 -49.24
CA TYR A 219 21.11 -30.79 -47.81
C TYR A 219 20.53 -29.39 -47.56
N PHE A 220 21.00 -28.39 -48.31
CA PHE A 220 20.49 -27.01 -48.21
C PHE A 220 19.05 -26.90 -48.74
N ALA A 221 18.74 -27.60 -49.83
CA ALA A 221 17.41 -27.59 -50.44
C ALA A 221 16.32 -28.15 -49.50
N ILE A 222 16.66 -29.00 -48.52
CA ILE A 222 15.70 -29.62 -47.59
C ILE A 222 15.76 -28.96 -46.20
N SER A 223 16.95 -28.65 -45.69
CA SER A 223 17.11 -28.04 -44.37
C SER A 223 16.48 -26.65 -44.25
N VAL A 224 16.64 -25.80 -45.27
CA VAL A 224 16.10 -24.43 -45.28
C VAL A 224 14.56 -24.41 -45.26
N PRO A 225 13.84 -25.11 -46.16
CA PRO A 225 12.38 -25.13 -46.11
C PRO A 225 11.85 -25.83 -44.86
N MET A 226 12.56 -26.85 -44.34
CA MET A 226 12.17 -27.48 -43.08
C MET A 226 12.30 -26.52 -41.89
N GLY A 227 13.40 -25.77 -41.80
CA GLY A 227 13.55 -24.71 -40.79
C GLY A 227 12.47 -23.63 -40.90
N LEU A 228 12.16 -23.19 -42.13
CA LEU A 228 11.07 -22.25 -42.39
C LEU A 228 9.71 -22.81 -41.99
N MET A 229 9.44 -24.09 -42.25
CA MET A 229 8.19 -24.74 -41.88
C MET A 229 7.99 -24.79 -40.37
N VAL A 230 9.03 -25.16 -39.62
CA VAL A 230 8.98 -25.18 -38.14
C VAL A 230 8.82 -23.78 -37.57
N MET A 231 9.51 -22.78 -38.13
CA MET A 231 9.33 -21.37 -37.78
C MET A 231 7.90 -20.89 -38.07
N ALA A 232 7.36 -21.20 -39.25
CA ALA A 232 6.00 -20.83 -39.63
C ALA A 232 4.96 -21.48 -38.72
N ALA A 233 5.13 -22.75 -38.37
CA ALA A 233 4.28 -23.45 -37.41
C ALA A 233 4.33 -22.75 -36.03
N TYR A 234 5.53 -22.42 -35.53
CA TYR A 234 5.69 -21.68 -34.27
C TYR A 234 4.95 -20.33 -34.29
N TYR A 235 5.17 -19.50 -35.33
CA TYR A 235 4.48 -18.22 -35.46
C TYR A 235 2.96 -18.37 -35.58
N MET A 236 2.48 -19.41 -36.26
CA MET A 236 1.06 -19.69 -36.38
C MET A 236 0.44 -20.11 -35.04
N PHE A 237 1.17 -20.87 -34.22
CA PHE A 237 0.76 -21.19 -32.85
C PHE A 237 0.78 -19.96 -31.93
N ASP A 238 1.81 -19.11 -32.02
CA ASP A 238 1.95 -17.91 -31.17
C ASP A 238 0.91 -16.83 -31.51
N LEU A 239 0.67 -16.57 -32.80
CA LEU A 239 -0.41 -15.69 -33.27
C LEU A 239 -1.79 -16.25 -32.91
N GLY A 240 -1.97 -17.57 -33.01
CA GLY A 240 -3.21 -18.24 -32.63
C GLY A 240 -3.53 -18.16 -31.14
N PHE A 241 -2.51 -18.15 -30.27
CA PHE A 241 -2.68 -17.98 -28.82
C PHE A 241 -3.04 -16.54 -28.43
N GLN A 242 -2.47 -15.54 -29.11
CA GLN A 242 -2.72 -14.13 -28.79
C GLN A 242 -4.07 -13.62 -29.30
N ALA A 243 -4.60 -14.17 -30.39
CA ALA A 243 -5.81 -13.65 -31.03
C ALA A 243 -7.12 -13.97 -30.27
N ASP A 244 -7.18 -15.07 -29.51
CA ASP A 244 -8.47 -15.58 -29.01
C ASP A 244 -8.53 -15.85 -27.50
N GLY A 245 -7.40 -15.84 -26.76
CA GLY A 245 -7.37 -16.14 -25.31
C GLY A 245 -7.82 -17.57 -24.94
N SER A 246 -8.47 -18.30 -25.85
CA SER A 246 -8.72 -19.72 -25.84
C SER A 246 -7.75 -20.37 -26.82
N GLY A 247 -6.80 -21.15 -26.30
CA GLY A 247 -5.82 -21.86 -27.12
C GLY A 247 -6.53 -22.72 -28.16
N TRP A 248 -5.96 -22.78 -29.38
CA TRP A 248 -6.46 -23.62 -30.45
C TRP A 248 -6.53 -25.08 -29.99
N SER A 249 -7.71 -25.53 -29.60
CA SER A 249 -7.95 -26.93 -29.33
C SER A 249 -7.93 -27.66 -30.68
N PHE A 250 -7.05 -28.65 -30.84
CA PHE A 250 -6.99 -29.59 -31.98
C PHE A 250 -8.36 -30.00 -32.57
N PRO A 251 -9.44 -30.18 -31.77
CA PRO A 251 -10.79 -30.48 -32.29
C PRO A 251 -11.34 -29.45 -33.30
N ARG A 252 -11.08 -28.14 -33.14
CA ARG A 252 -11.60 -27.10 -34.04
C ARG A 252 -10.96 -27.13 -35.43
N ILE A 253 -9.67 -27.44 -35.51
CA ILE A 253 -8.96 -27.57 -36.80
C ILE A 253 -9.50 -28.78 -37.56
N MET A 254 -9.76 -29.89 -36.85
CA MET A 254 -10.38 -31.08 -37.43
C MET A 254 -11.81 -30.81 -37.90
N GLU A 255 -12.56 -29.96 -37.19
CA GLU A 255 -13.90 -29.53 -37.59
C GLU A 255 -13.88 -28.62 -38.84
N LEU A 256 -12.90 -27.73 -38.97
CA LEU A 256 -12.73 -26.89 -40.16
C LEU A 256 -12.30 -27.70 -41.38
N TRP A 257 -11.43 -28.69 -41.21
CA TRP A 257 -11.03 -29.61 -42.29
C TRP A 257 -12.19 -30.49 -42.78
N THR A 258 -13.02 -31.01 -41.86
CA THR A 258 -14.20 -31.81 -42.22
C THR A 258 -15.29 -30.98 -42.89
N ARG A 259 -15.46 -29.70 -42.52
CA ARG A 259 -16.37 -28.78 -43.22
C ARG A 259 -15.88 -28.38 -44.62
N ALA A 260 -14.56 -28.29 -44.82
CA ALA A 260 -13.98 -27.97 -46.13
C ALA A 260 -14.16 -29.14 -47.13
N THR A 261 -14.05 -30.39 -46.68
CA THR A 261 -14.28 -31.57 -47.53
C THR A 261 -15.75 -31.85 -47.80
N HIS A 262 -16.67 -31.35 -46.97
CA HIS A 262 -18.11 -31.57 -47.14
C HIS A 262 -18.82 -30.55 -48.06
N ARG A 263 -18.15 -29.46 -48.46
CA ARG A 263 -18.76 -28.37 -49.25
C ARG A 263 -18.71 -28.56 -50.77
N GLN A 264 -18.11 -29.66 -51.27
CA GLN A 264 -17.95 -29.91 -52.71
C GLN A 264 -19.01 -30.84 -53.33
N GLY A 265 -20.13 -31.10 -52.64
CA GLY A 265 -21.12 -32.09 -53.08
C GLY A 265 -22.59 -31.78 -52.76
N GLN A 266 -23.08 -30.56 -52.96
CA GLN A 266 -24.52 -30.32 -52.89
C GLN A 266 -25.03 -29.50 -54.10
N PRO A 267 -25.79 -30.12 -55.02
CA PRO A 267 -26.39 -29.42 -56.15
C PRO A 267 -27.59 -28.57 -55.71
N SER A 268 -27.73 -27.43 -56.36
CA SER A 268 -28.84 -26.50 -56.22
C SER A 268 -30.15 -27.06 -56.80
N SER A 269 -31.19 -27.20 -55.98
CA SER A 269 -32.59 -27.23 -56.41
C SER A 269 -33.44 -26.51 -55.35
N ASN A 270 -33.81 -25.26 -55.54
CA ASN A 270 -34.98 -24.73 -56.27
C ASN A 270 -36.26 -24.61 -55.40
N SER A 271 -36.71 -23.35 -55.32
CA SER A 271 -38.09 -22.85 -55.36
C SER A 271 -39.11 -23.15 -54.25
N ARG A 272 -39.58 -22.02 -53.70
CA ARG A 272 -40.99 -21.62 -53.45
C ARG A 272 -41.82 -22.44 -52.46
N GLN A 273 -42.13 -21.81 -51.32
CA GLN A 273 -43.51 -21.74 -50.86
C GLN A 273 -43.76 -20.40 -50.15
N LEU A 274 -44.75 -19.68 -50.68
CA LEU A 274 -45.39 -18.50 -50.11
C LEU A 274 -46.41 -18.97 -49.06
N ASP A 275 -46.52 -18.23 -47.95
CA ASP A 275 -47.74 -17.85 -47.23
C ASP A 275 -47.28 -16.92 -46.08
N LYS A 276 -47.49 -15.60 -46.10
CA LYS A 276 -48.71 -14.81 -45.83
C LYS A 276 -49.45 -15.18 -44.55
N GLU A 277 -49.20 -14.38 -43.51
CA GLU A 277 -50.07 -13.88 -42.41
C GLU A 277 -49.12 -13.63 -41.22
N GLY A 278 -49.16 -12.57 -40.42
CA GLY A 278 -50.13 -11.51 -40.21
C GLY A 278 -49.93 -11.06 -38.75
N TYR A 279 -49.70 -9.76 -38.54
CA TYR A 279 -49.98 -8.96 -37.33
C TYR A 279 -49.52 -9.40 -35.93
N GLY A 280 -48.97 -8.44 -35.17
CA GLY A 280 -49.00 -8.52 -33.70
C GLY A 280 -47.95 -7.71 -32.94
N ILE A 281 -48.00 -6.39 -33.04
CA ILE A 281 -47.45 -5.49 -32.01
C ILE A 281 -48.35 -5.60 -30.78
N HIS A 282 -47.81 -5.95 -29.60
CA HIS A 282 -48.09 -5.30 -28.30
C HIS A 282 -47.29 -5.94 -27.13
N ILE A 283 -46.36 -5.14 -26.59
CA ILE A 283 -46.05 -4.80 -25.18
C ILE A 283 -46.18 -5.89 -24.09
N GLY A 284 -45.07 -6.05 -23.36
CA GLY A 284 -44.98 -6.36 -21.94
C GLY A 284 -43.70 -5.73 -21.39
#